data_AF-A0A318RD55-F1
#
_entry.id   AF-A0A318RD55-F1
#
_cell.length_a   1.000
_cell.length_b   1.000
_cell.length_c   1.000
_cell.angle_alpha   90.00
_cell.angle_beta   90.00
_cell.angle_gamma   90.00
#
_symmetry.space_group_name_H-M   'P 1'
#
loop_
_entity.id
_entity.type
_entity.pdbx_description
1 polymer ?
#
loop_
_entity_poly.entity_id
_entity_poly.type
_entity_poly.pdbx_seq_one_letter_code
_entity_poly.pdbx_strand_id
1 'polypeptide(L)'
;MTTDLKPSTPTFYRLFCCLALILTFAVGAMGCDIAAKFDTDNPEKAAGVLKVTIPDSARKVVSYTDSSAKGNCTDLSFLLPTSEWKPYVAQYYRDQLEEAFADEYACNESRPPCDTRPSGNLPQRVDAEDVVLVNDSSQYRALLVVSECFPGQTLISWKTSAI
;
A
#
# COMPACT_ATOMS: atom_id res chain seq x y z
N MET A 1 23.65 -4.32 60.73
CA MET A 1 24.63 -3.34 61.27
C MET A 1 25.98 -3.72 60.65
N THR A 2 26.66 -2.75 60.00
CA THR A 2 28.05 -2.78 59.49
C THR A 2 28.40 -3.80 58.38
N THR A 3 28.41 -3.37 57.11
CA THR A 3 29.57 -2.88 56.29
C THR A 3 30.40 -4.00 55.69
N ASP A 4 30.50 -4.08 54.36
CA ASP A 4 31.79 -3.85 53.70
C ASP A 4 31.67 -3.61 52.18
N LEU A 5 32.51 -2.71 51.70
CA LEU A 5 32.60 -2.13 50.36
C LEU A 5 34.07 -2.31 49.95
N LYS A 6 34.40 -3.02 48.87
CA LYS A 6 35.64 -2.79 48.09
C LYS A 6 35.72 -3.60 46.77
N PRO A 7 36.59 -3.21 45.82
CA PRO A 7 36.27 -3.13 44.39
C PRO A 7 37.22 -4.00 43.55
N SER A 8 37.05 -4.03 42.23
CA SER A 8 38.20 -4.26 41.33
C SER A 8 38.02 -3.56 39.99
N THR A 9 38.92 -2.63 39.73
CA THR A 9 39.42 -2.17 38.42
C THR A 9 40.95 -2.30 38.55
N PRO A 10 41.70 -2.66 37.49
CA PRO A 10 42.23 -1.65 36.56
C PRO A 10 42.39 -2.15 35.09
N THR A 11 42.06 -1.33 34.07
CA THR A 11 43.00 -0.50 33.28
C THR A 11 43.69 -1.22 32.11
N PHE A 12 43.35 -0.84 30.88
CA PHE A 12 44.35 -0.53 29.86
C PHE A 12 43.87 0.64 28.99
N TYR A 13 44.53 1.77 29.21
CA TYR A 13 44.50 2.98 28.40
C TYR A 13 44.95 2.67 26.97
N ARG A 14 44.24 3.21 25.97
CA ARG A 14 44.91 3.94 24.87
C ARG A 14 44.09 5.17 24.51
N LEU A 15 44.58 6.29 25.04
CA LEU A 15 44.41 7.62 24.46
C LEU A 15 44.84 7.56 22.99
N PHE A 16 43.97 8.01 22.09
CA PHE A 16 44.42 8.88 20.99
C PHE A 16 43.46 10.06 20.94
N CYS A 17 43.95 11.17 21.48
CA CYS A 17 43.37 12.48 21.39
C CYS A 17 43.87 13.09 20.07
N CYS A 18 42.99 13.37 19.13
CA CYS A 18 43.22 14.39 18.11
C CYS A 18 41.90 15.11 17.87
N LEU A 19 41.92 16.40 18.22
CA LEU A 19 40.91 17.40 17.89
C LEU A 19 40.64 17.41 16.37
N ALA A 20 39.39 17.62 15.98
CA ALA A 20 38.92 18.91 15.46
C ALA A 20 37.74 18.79 14.48
N LEU A 21 36.73 19.62 14.76
CA LEU A 21 35.85 20.35 13.84
C LEU A 21 34.79 19.63 12.96
N ILE A 22 33.54 19.79 13.41
CA ILE A 22 32.38 20.39 12.72
C ILE A 22 32.11 19.96 11.27
N LEU A 23 31.00 19.24 11.05
CA LEU A 23 30.02 19.58 10.01
C LEU A 23 28.65 18.94 10.31
N THR A 24 27.67 19.83 10.51
CA THR A 24 26.23 19.58 10.50
C THR A 24 25.82 18.81 9.25
N PHE A 25 25.27 17.61 9.43
CA PHE A 25 24.25 17.08 8.54
C PHE A 25 22.98 16.92 9.34
N ALA A 26 21.97 17.68 8.94
CA ALA A 26 20.59 17.42 9.31
C ALA A 26 20.30 15.95 8.99
N VAL A 27 20.21 15.12 10.02
CA VAL A 27 19.58 13.81 9.90
C VAL A 27 18.10 14.11 9.73
N GLY A 28 17.72 14.36 8.47
CA GLY A 28 16.33 14.28 8.05
C GLY A 28 15.79 12.97 8.60
N ALA A 29 14.63 13.06 9.24
CA ALA A 29 13.88 11.90 9.66
C ALA A 29 13.66 11.02 8.42
N MET A 30 14.56 10.05 8.21
CA MET A 30 14.25 8.85 7.47
C MET A 30 13.17 8.19 8.31
N GLY A 31 11.91 8.53 7.99
CA GLY A 31 10.79 7.73 8.38
C GLY A 31 11.15 6.30 7.99
N CYS A 32 11.28 5.45 9.00
CA CYS A 32 11.22 4.02 8.78
C CYS A 32 9.85 3.78 8.12
N ASP A 33 9.83 3.73 6.79
CA ASP A 33 8.80 3.02 6.06
C ASP A 33 8.89 1.59 6.58
N ILE A 34 8.07 1.29 7.59
CA ILE A 34 7.69 -0.06 7.92
C ILE A 34 6.87 -0.52 6.72
N ALA A 35 7.58 -0.90 5.67
CA ALA A 35 7.07 -1.76 4.62
C ALA A 35 6.76 -3.07 5.32
N ALA A 36 5.56 -3.16 5.90
CA ALA A 36 4.90 -4.43 6.12
C ALA A 36 4.94 -5.12 4.75
N LYS A 37 5.84 -6.08 4.61
CA LYS A 37 6.10 -6.78 3.37
C LYS A 37 4.90 -7.71 3.18
N PHE A 38 3.84 -7.19 2.57
CA PHE A 38 2.72 -8.00 2.10
C PHE A 38 3.31 -8.98 1.09
N ASP A 39 3.08 -10.27 1.29
CA ASP A 39 3.43 -11.28 0.29
C ASP A 39 2.64 -10.92 -0.97
N THR A 40 3.32 -10.56 -2.06
CA THR A 40 2.71 -10.03 -3.29
C THR A 40 3.27 -10.81 -4.47
N ASP A 41 2.39 -11.16 -5.41
CA ASP A 41 2.79 -11.67 -6.72
C ASP A 41 3.39 -10.54 -7.57
N ASN A 42 3.63 -10.85 -8.85
CA ASN A 42 4.10 -9.89 -9.85
C ASN A 42 3.00 -8.86 -10.20
N PRO A 43 3.15 -7.57 -9.81
CA PRO A 43 2.12 -6.57 -10.06
C PRO A 43 1.86 -6.30 -11.54
N GLU A 44 2.88 -6.43 -12.39
CA GLU A 44 2.74 -6.23 -13.83
C GLU A 44 1.91 -7.36 -14.47
N LYS A 45 2.03 -8.59 -13.96
CA LYS A 45 1.18 -9.70 -14.40
C LYS A 45 -0.28 -9.40 -14.05
N ALA A 46 -0.54 -8.96 -12.82
CA ALA A 46 -1.89 -8.61 -12.37
C ALA A 46 -2.48 -7.44 -13.18
N ALA A 47 -1.69 -6.39 -13.40
CA ALA A 47 -2.06 -5.24 -14.23
C ALA A 47 -2.42 -5.67 -15.67
N GLY A 48 -1.64 -6.58 -16.25
CA GLY A 48 -1.88 -7.12 -17.60
C GLY A 48 -3.16 -7.95 -17.72
N VAL A 49 -3.52 -8.70 -16.69
CA VAL A 49 -4.81 -9.42 -16.61
C VAL A 49 -5.96 -8.43 -16.44
N LEU A 50 -5.81 -7.48 -15.52
CA LEU A 50 -6.83 -6.47 -15.21
C LEU A 50 -6.98 -5.40 -16.30
N LYS A 51 -6.10 -5.37 -17.31
CA LYS A 51 -6.07 -4.33 -18.36
C LYS A 51 -5.96 -2.91 -17.79
N VAL A 52 -5.10 -2.75 -16.79
CA VAL A 52 -4.80 -1.47 -16.15
C VAL A 52 -3.29 -1.22 -16.13
N THR A 53 -2.89 0.00 -15.84
CA THR A 53 -1.51 0.42 -15.66
C THR A 53 -1.25 0.77 -14.20
N ILE A 54 -0.06 0.46 -13.67
CA ILE A 54 0.37 0.94 -12.37
C ILE A 54 1.09 2.29 -12.57
N PRO A 55 0.61 3.42 -12.04
CA PRO A 55 1.29 4.71 -12.20
C PRO A 55 2.63 4.75 -11.46
N ASP A 56 3.61 5.50 -11.96
CA ASP A 56 4.92 5.68 -11.31
C ASP A 56 4.83 6.29 -9.89
N SER A 57 3.77 7.06 -9.64
CA SER A 57 3.47 7.65 -8.32
C SER A 57 2.89 6.63 -7.33
N ALA A 58 2.56 5.41 -7.78
CA ALA A 58 1.98 4.38 -6.94
C ALA A 58 2.94 3.97 -5.81
N ARG A 59 2.37 3.72 -4.64
CA ARG A 59 3.07 3.24 -3.45
C ARG A 59 2.32 2.05 -2.85
N LYS A 60 3.03 1.23 -2.07
CA LYS A 60 2.47 0.04 -1.41
C LYS A 60 1.66 -0.83 -2.38
N VAL A 61 2.26 -1.10 -3.55
CA VAL A 61 1.64 -1.96 -4.56
C VAL A 61 1.60 -3.38 -4.03
N VAL A 62 0.40 -3.96 -4.01
CA VAL A 62 0.12 -5.33 -3.61
C VAL A 62 -0.68 -5.97 -4.72
N SER A 63 -0.29 -7.18 -5.12
CA SER A 63 -0.98 -7.91 -6.16
C SER A 63 -1.05 -9.39 -5.83
N TYR A 64 -2.09 -10.03 -6.33
CA TYR A 64 -2.26 -11.46 -6.28
C TYR A 64 -2.80 -11.92 -7.61
N THR A 65 -2.18 -12.93 -8.21
CA THR A 65 -2.66 -13.57 -9.43
C THR A 65 -2.95 -15.02 -9.13
N ASP A 66 -4.06 -15.55 -9.65
CA ASP A 66 -4.46 -16.95 -9.43
C ASP A 66 -4.81 -17.25 -7.95
N SER A 67 -5.22 -16.23 -7.18
CA SER A 67 -5.47 -16.34 -5.74
C SER A 67 -6.97 -16.48 -5.41
N SER A 68 -7.46 -17.69 -5.13
CA SER A 68 -8.45 -17.97 -4.06
C SER A 68 -9.00 -19.39 -4.13
N ALA A 69 -9.70 -19.80 -3.06
CA ALA A 69 -10.52 -21.02 -3.00
C ALA A 69 -11.72 -21.03 -3.99
N LYS A 70 -11.98 -19.93 -4.71
CA LYS A 70 -13.11 -19.75 -5.63
C LYS A 70 -12.72 -19.69 -7.12
N GLY A 71 -11.45 -19.90 -7.48
CA GLY A 71 -10.97 -19.97 -8.86
C GLY A 71 -9.90 -18.92 -9.23
N ASN A 72 -9.71 -18.69 -10.53
CA ASN A 72 -8.71 -17.77 -11.08
C ASN A 72 -9.11 -16.31 -10.84
N CYS A 73 -8.76 -15.78 -9.68
CA CYS A 73 -8.92 -14.38 -9.32
C CYS A 73 -7.60 -13.62 -9.47
N THR A 74 -7.69 -12.35 -9.87
CA THR A 74 -6.56 -11.43 -9.90
C THR A 74 -6.92 -10.15 -9.16
N ASP A 75 -6.07 -9.75 -8.22
CA ASP A 75 -6.20 -8.53 -7.43
C ASP A 75 -4.96 -7.66 -7.63
N LEU A 76 -5.17 -6.34 -7.68
CA LEU A 76 -4.11 -5.34 -7.69
C LEU A 76 -4.57 -4.13 -6.90
N SER A 77 -3.84 -3.81 -5.84
CA SER A 77 -4.11 -2.65 -5.01
C SER A 77 -2.86 -1.78 -4.85
N PHE A 78 -3.04 -0.47 -4.79
CA PHE A 78 -1.95 0.47 -4.55
C PHE A 78 -2.48 1.81 -4.05
N LEU A 79 -1.59 2.61 -3.46
CA LEU A 79 -1.88 3.97 -3.03
C LEU A 79 -1.42 4.99 -4.08
N LEU A 80 -2.27 5.96 -4.38
CA LEU A 80 -1.94 7.15 -5.16
C LEU A 80 -2.04 8.41 -4.28
N PRO A 81 -1.35 9.50 -4.62
CA PRO A 81 -1.68 10.82 -4.10
C PRO A 81 -3.17 11.13 -4.34
N THR A 82 -3.89 11.67 -3.35
CA THR A 82 -5.33 11.93 -3.50
C THR A 82 -5.67 12.86 -4.67
N SER A 83 -4.76 13.76 -5.04
CA SER A 83 -4.95 14.62 -6.22
C SER A 83 -4.97 13.86 -7.55
N GLU A 84 -4.42 12.64 -7.61
CA GLU A 84 -4.15 11.91 -8.85
C GLU A 84 -5.16 10.80 -9.15
N TRP A 85 -5.99 10.39 -8.18
CA TRP A 85 -6.86 9.23 -8.40
C TRP A 85 -7.95 9.48 -9.44
N LYS A 86 -8.57 10.66 -9.46
CA LYS A 86 -9.64 10.98 -10.42
C LYS A 86 -9.16 10.91 -11.88
N PRO A 87 -8.06 11.59 -12.27
CA PRO A 87 -7.55 11.48 -13.63
C PRO A 87 -7.03 10.07 -13.95
N TYR A 88 -6.55 9.31 -12.96
CA TYR A 88 -6.21 7.89 -13.16
C TYR A 88 -7.45 7.07 -13.53
N VAL A 89 -8.52 7.15 -12.74
CA VAL A 89 -9.74 6.35 -12.95
C VAL A 89 -10.47 6.73 -14.24
N ALA A 90 -10.46 8.01 -14.62
CA ALA A 90 -11.10 8.51 -15.84
C ALA A 90 -10.52 7.91 -17.15
N GLN A 91 -9.36 7.25 -17.08
CA GLN A 91 -8.81 6.49 -18.22
C GLN A 91 -9.58 5.20 -18.49
N TYR A 92 -10.27 4.66 -17.48
CA TYR A 92 -10.95 3.36 -17.52
C TYR A 92 -12.48 3.50 -17.51
N TYR A 93 -13.01 4.44 -16.72
CA TYR A 93 -14.43 4.68 -16.61
C TYR A 93 -14.76 6.10 -17.09
N ARG A 94 -15.67 6.20 -18.07
CA ARG A 94 -16.22 7.48 -18.53
C ARG A 94 -17.46 7.90 -17.76
N ASP A 95 -18.14 6.92 -17.16
CA ASP A 95 -19.34 7.13 -16.36
C ASP A 95 -18.98 7.47 -14.91
N GLN A 96 -19.96 7.98 -14.17
CA GLN A 96 -19.78 8.38 -12.78
C GLN A 96 -19.68 7.14 -11.88
N LEU A 97 -18.67 7.11 -11.01
CA LEU A 97 -18.52 6.06 -9.98
C LEU A 97 -19.65 6.17 -8.95
N GLU A 98 -20.11 5.04 -8.44
CA GLU A 98 -21.18 4.96 -7.44
C GLU A 98 -20.61 4.88 -6.02
N GLU A 99 -21.39 5.26 -5.00
CA GLU A 99 -20.96 5.13 -3.61
C GLU A 99 -20.99 3.65 -3.18
N ALA A 100 -19.87 3.17 -2.62
CA ALA A 100 -19.68 1.77 -2.29
C ALA A 100 -19.94 1.50 -0.81
N PHE A 101 -20.86 0.59 -0.49
CA PHE A 101 -21.23 0.24 0.88
C PHE A 101 -20.70 -1.13 1.35
N ALA A 102 -20.23 -1.99 0.44
CA ALA A 102 -19.68 -3.31 0.77
C ALA A 102 -18.60 -3.78 -0.23
N ASP A 103 -17.65 -4.60 0.24
CA ASP A 103 -16.60 -5.24 -0.60
C ASP A 103 -17.10 -6.55 -1.24
N GLU A 104 -18.38 -6.65 -1.58
CA GLU A 104 -19.06 -7.93 -1.92
C GLU A 104 -18.48 -8.65 -3.16
N TYR A 105 -17.77 -7.92 -4.03
CA TYR A 105 -17.21 -8.45 -5.27
C TYR A 105 -15.73 -8.83 -5.18
N ALA A 106 -15.18 -8.86 -3.96
CA ALA A 106 -13.75 -9.03 -3.74
C ALA A 106 -13.30 -10.48 -3.58
N CYS A 107 -12.29 -10.91 -4.35
CA CYS A 107 -11.61 -12.19 -4.14
C CYS A 107 -10.81 -12.20 -2.83
N ASN A 108 -10.13 -11.09 -2.52
CA ASN A 108 -9.50 -10.82 -1.23
C ASN A 108 -9.82 -9.41 -0.73
N GLU A 109 -9.64 -9.15 0.56
CA GLU A 109 -9.71 -7.79 1.12
C GLU A 109 -8.74 -6.85 0.39
N SER A 110 -9.18 -5.61 0.12
CA SER A 110 -8.31 -4.60 -0.48
C SER A 110 -7.16 -4.24 0.48
N ARG A 111 -5.93 -4.11 -0.04
CA ARG A 111 -4.73 -3.88 0.77
C ARG A 111 -3.97 -2.62 0.31
N PRO A 112 -3.30 -1.90 1.23
CA PRO A 112 -3.37 -2.01 2.69
C PRO A 112 -4.77 -1.61 3.22
N PRO A 113 -5.16 -2.08 4.42
CA PRO A 113 -6.44 -1.69 5.01
C PRO A 113 -6.45 -0.20 5.38
N CYS A 114 -7.59 0.46 5.20
CA CYS A 114 -7.77 1.91 5.43
C CYS A 114 -8.21 2.22 6.88
N ASP A 115 -7.55 1.61 7.87
CA ASP A 115 -8.02 1.61 9.26
C ASP A 115 -7.49 2.78 10.11
N THR A 116 -6.54 3.56 9.57
CA THR A 116 -5.73 4.51 10.37
C THR A 116 -6.30 5.92 10.52
N ARG A 117 -7.60 6.16 10.26
CA ARG A 117 -8.16 7.51 10.31
C ARG A 117 -8.73 7.87 11.69
N PRO A 118 -8.44 9.07 12.23
CA PRO A 118 -9.10 9.58 13.43
C PRO A 118 -10.62 9.70 13.23
N SER A 119 -11.38 9.40 14.28
CA SER A 119 -12.84 9.46 14.31
C SER A 119 -13.36 10.85 13.93
N GLY A 120 -14.25 10.91 12.93
CA GLY A 120 -14.95 12.15 12.56
C GLY A 120 -15.55 12.14 11.15
N ASN A 121 -14.89 11.51 10.17
CA ASN A 121 -15.42 11.29 8.81
C ASN A 121 -14.93 9.93 8.29
N LEU A 122 -15.84 9.08 7.84
CA LEU A 122 -15.48 7.85 7.11
C LEU A 122 -14.85 8.23 5.76
N PRO A 123 -13.87 7.45 5.27
CA PRO A 123 -13.34 7.70 3.93
C PRO A 123 -14.45 7.51 2.89
N GLN A 124 -14.49 8.39 1.87
CA GLN A 124 -15.40 8.19 0.75
C GLN A 124 -14.94 6.95 -0.01
N ARG A 125 -15.85 5.98 -0.14
CA ARG A 125 -15.68 4.77 -0.92
C ARG A 125 -16.55 4.88 -2.17
N VAL A 126 -15.95 4.63 -3.31
CA VAL A 126 -16.70 4.53 -4.57
C VAL A 126 -16.24 3.31 -5.34
N ASP A 127 -17.15 2.70 -6.07
CA ASP A 127 -16.86 1.55 -6.92
C ASP A 127 -17.41 1.73 -8.35
N ALA A 128 -16.93 0.85 -9.23
CA ALA A 128 -17.44 0.67 -10.57
C ALA A 128 -17.06 -0.72 -11.06
N GLU A 129 -17.83 -1.22 -12.02
CA GLU A 129 -17.61 -2.53 -12.63
C GLU A 129 -17.71 -2.45 -14.14
N ASP A 130 -16.89 -3.24 -14.83
CA ASP A 130 -16.97 -3.46 -16.26
C ASP A 130 -16.54 -4.88 -16.65
N VAL A 131 -16.49 -5.14 -17.96
CA VAL A 131 -16.04 -6.41 -18.52
C VAL A 131 -14.82 -6.18 -19.39
N VAL A 132 -13.77 -6.98 -19.18
CA VAL A 132 -12.54 -6.96 -19.97
C VAL A 132 -12.30 -8.30 -20.65
N LEU A 133 -11.53 -8.30 -21.75
CA LEU A 133 -11.11 -9.53 -22.43
C LEU A 133 -9.71 -9.94 -21.98
N VAL A 134 -9.57 -11.17 -21.48
CA VAL A 134 -8.32 -11.79 -21.07
C VAL A 134 -8.19 -13.14 -21.78
N ASN A 135 -7.20 -13.29 -22.65
CA ASN A 135 -6.99 -14.51 -23.45
C ASN A 135 -8.29 -14.99 -24.15
N ASP A 136 -8.95 -14.07 -24.86
CA ASP A 136 -10.20 -14.31 -25.60
C ASP A 136 -11.41 -14.73 -24.73
N SER A 137 -11.29 -14.65 -23.41
CA SER A 137 -12.39 -14.86 -22.46
C SER A 137 -12.81 -13.55 -21.80
N SER A 138 -14.12 -13.30 -21.71
CA SER A 138 -14.67 -12.19 -20.92
C SER A 138 -14.47 -12.43 -19.42
N GLN A 139 -14.04 -11.39 -18.71
CA GLN A 139 -13.84 -11.39 -17.25
C GLN A 139 -14.53 -10.15 -16.67
N TYR A 140 -15.24 -10.29 -15.56
CA TYR A 140 -15.69 -9.12 -14.79
C TYR A 140 -14.48 -8.47 -14.15
N ARG A 141 -14.49 -7.14 -14.11
CA ARG A 141 -13.48 -6.34 -13.44
C ARG A 141 -14.17 -5.28 -12.59
N ALA A 142 -13.82 -5.24 -11.32
CA ALA A 142 -14.29 -4.27 -10.36
C ALA A 142 -13.16 -3.32 -9.94
N LEU A 143 -13.51 -2.07 -9.71
CA LEU A 143 -12.69 -1.03 -9.11
C LEU A 143 -13.31 -0.61 -7.78
N LEU A 144 -12.49 -0.53 -6.74
CA LEU A 144 -12.79 0.19 -5.51
C LEU A 144 -11.79 1.32 -5.33
N VAL A 145 -12.30 2.51 -5.03
CA VAL A 145 -11.51 3.67 -4.62
C VAL A 145 -11.89 4.05 -3.21
N VAL A 146 -10.90 4.18 -2.32
CA VAL A 146 -11.08 4.69 -0.97
C VAL A 146 -10.26 5.96 -0.81
N SER A 147 -10.91 7.11 -0.95
CA SER A 147 -10.22 8.40 -0.88
C SER A 147 -9.79 8.73 0.56
N GLU A 148 -8.63 9.36 0.70
CA GLU A 148 -8.04 9.66 2.01
C GLU A 148 -7.97 8.41 2.92
N CYS A 149 -7.62 7.26 2.32
CA CYS A 149 -7.36 6.00 3.02
C CYS A 149 -6.22 6.16 4.04
N PHE A 150 -5.18 6.91 3.65
CA PHE A 150 -4.23 7.55 4.55
C PHE A 150 -4.23 9.07 4.26
N PRO A 151 -3.77 9.93 5.18
CA PRO A 151 -3.69 11.37 4.91
C PRO A 151 -2.96 11.68 3.59
N GLY A 152 -3.69 12.27 2.64
CA GLY A 152 -3.18 12.61 1.30
C GLY A 152 -2.99 11.44 0.34
N GLN A 153 -3.41 10.22 0.70
CA GLN A 153 -3.29 9.02 -0.12
C GLN A 153 -4.63 8.32 -0.30
N THR A 154 -4.94 7.98 -1.54
CA THR A 154 -6.14 7.26 -1.95
C THR A 154 -5.78 5.82 -2.31
N LEU A 155 -6.54 4.86 -1.79
CA LEU A 155 -6.43 3.47 -2.21
C LEU A 155 -7.17 3.26 -3.52
N ILE A 156 -6.49 2.61 -4.46
CA ILE A 156 -7.04 2.06 -5.68
C ILE A 156 -6.94 0.55 -5.56
N SER A 157 -8.05 -0.16 -5.75
CA SER A 157 -8.06 -1.61 -5.75
C SER A 157 -8.87 -2.14 -6.93
N TRP A 158 -8.21 -2.93 -7.76
CA TRP A 158 -8.76 -3.61 -8.92
C TRP A 158 -8.87 -5.10 -8.64
N LYS A 159 -9.94 -5.72 -9.12
CA LYS A 159 -10.20 -7.16 -8.91
C LYS A 159 -10.90 -7.75 -10.13
N THR A 160 -10.58 -8.99 -10.49
CA THR A 160 -11.37 -9.78 -11.45
C THR A 160 -12.14 -10.88 -10.75
N SER A 161 -13.36 -11.15 -11.21
CA SER A 161 -14.07 -12.39 -10.93
C SER A 161 -14.36 -13.13 -12.23
N ALA A 162 -14.29 -14.46 -12.18
CA ALA A 162 -14.75 -15.29 -13.28
C ALA A 162 -16.27 -15.12 -13.45
N ILE A 163 -16.71 -15.02 -14.72
CA ILE A 163 -18.13 -15.02 -15.10
C ILE A 163 -18.72 -16.42 -14.94
#